data_AF-A0A941ZM49-F1
#
_entry.id   AF-A0A941ZM49-F1
#
_cell.length_a   1.000
_cell.length_b   1.000
_cell.length_c   1.000
_cell.angle_alpha   90.00
_cell.angle_beta   90.00
_cell.angle_gamma   90.00
#
_symmetry.space_group_name_H-M   'P 1'
#
loop_
_entity.id
_entity.type
_entity.pdbx_description
1 polymer ?
#
loop_
_entity_poly.entity_id
_entity_poly.type
_entity_poly.pdbx_seq_one_letter_code
_entity_poly.pdbx_strand_id
1 'polypeptide(L)'
;MPDTPPLEKHHTPKDLSDRVALAITKSLRFFADVFFARRYGHRAVVLETVAAVPGMVGGALQHLRSLRHLEGDRGWIQTLLDEAENERMHLMTFLHIAQPSAFERLLIVLAQGVFYNCFFLLYLISP
;
A
#
# COMPACT_ATOMS: atom_id res chain seq x y z
N MET A 1 -29.31 -17.43 0.73
CA MET A 1 -28.07 -16.70 1.03
C MET A 1 -27.60 -16.11 -0.29
N PRO A 2 -27.25 -14.82 -0.38
CA PRO A 2 -26.69 -14.30 -1.62
C PRO A 2 -25.36 -15.01 -1.89
N ASP A 3 -25.10 -15.31 -3.16
CA ASP A 3 -23.89 -15.98 -3.64
C ASP A 3 -22.66 -15.23 -3.14
N THR A 4 -21.93 -15.83 -2.21
CA THR A 4 -20.64 -15.27 -1.77
C THR A 4 -19.68 -15.38 -2.94
N PRO A 5 -19.11 -14.26 -3.43
CA PRO A 5 -18.10 -14.35 -4.48
C PRO A 5 -16.94 -15.24 -3.99
N PRO A 6 -16.26 -15.97 -4.89
CA PRO A 6 -15.16 -16.84 -4.52
C PRO A 6 -14.13 -16.09 -3.67
N LEU A 7 -13.76 -16.65 -2.51
CA LEU A 7 -12.83 -16.03 -1.56
C LEU A 7 -11.43 -15.82 -2.16
N GLU A 8 -11.06 -16.60 -3.18
CA GLU A 8 -9.79 -16.47 -3.90
C GLU A 8 -10.01 -15.95 -5.32
N LYS A 9 -9.81 -14.65 -5.50
CA LYS A 9 -9.81 -14.00 -6.83
C LYS A 9 -8.36 -13.66 -7.20
N HIS A 10 -7.82 -14.32 -8.23
CA HIS A 10 -6.50 -14.01 -8.78
C HIS A 10 -6.62 -13.42 -10.18
N HIS A 11 -6.07 -12.21 -10.38
CA HIS A 11 -5.92 -11.63 -11.71
C HIS A 11 -4.74 -12.29 -12.43
N THR A 12 -4.97 -12.86 -13.61
CA THR A 12 -3.92 -13.41 -14.46
C THR A 12 -3.20 -12.27 -15.20
N PRO A 13 -1.87 -12.10 -15.03
CA PRO A 13 -1.11 -11.05 -15.72
C PRO A 13 -1.26 -11.12 -17.24
N LYS A 14 -1.68 -10.03 -17.87
CA LYS A 14 -1.91 -9.98 -19.33
C LYS A 14 -0.74 -9.36 -20.07
N ASP A 15 -0.14 -8.32 -19.52
CA ASP A 15 0.94 -7.56 -20.16
C ASP A 15 2.26 -7.60 -19.36
N LEU A 16 3.26 -6.85 -19.85
CA LEU A 16 4.56 -6.76 -19.19
C LEU A 16 4.46 -6.04 -17.84
N SER A 17 3.61 -5.02 -17.73
CA SER A 17 3.41 -4.25 -16.49
C SER A 17 2.84 -5.15 -15.39
N ASP A 18 1.79 -5.91 -15.69
CA ASP A 18 1.19 -6.88 -14.77
C ASP A 18 2.21 -7.93 -14.30
N ARG A 19 3.07 -8.41 -15.21
CA ARG A 19 4.10 -9.40 -14.88
C ARG A 19 5.17 -8.82 -13.97
N VAL A 20 5.58 -7.58 -14.20
CA VAL A 20 6.52 -6.86 -13.34
C VAL A 20 5.90 -6.60 -11.97
N ALA A 21 4.66 -6.13 -11.90
CA ALA A 21 3.94 -5.91 -10.65
C ALA A 21 3.78 -7.21 -9.84
N LEU A 22 3.45 -8.32 -10.52
CA LEU A 22 3.36 -9.64 -9.88
C LEU A 22 4.71 -10.10 -9.34
N ALA A 23 5.79 -9.93 -10.13
CA ALA A 23 7.13 -10.31 -9.73
C ALA A 23 7.58 -9.53 -8.48
N ILE A 24 7.42 -8.20 -8.50
CA ILE A 24 7.75 -7.33 -7.37
C ILE A 24 6.95 -7.73 -6.13
N THR A 25 5.63 -7.89 -6.25
CA THR A 25 4.77 -8.30 -5.14
C THR A 25 5.18 -9.63 -4.54
N LYS A 26 5.50 -10.64 -5.37
CA LYS A 26 5.97 -11.95 -4.89
C LYS A 26 7.34 -11.86 -4.21
N SER A 27 8.26 -11.07 -4.75
CA SER A 27 9.58 -10.84 -4.14
C SER A 27 9.45 -10.16 -2.78
N LEU A 28 8.68 -9.07 -2.68
CA LEU A 28 8.43 -8.38 -1.41
C LEU A 28 7.77 -9.30 -0.38
N ARG A 29 6.79 -10.11 -0.81
CA ARG A 29 6.14 -11.11 0.03
C ARG A 29 7.15 -12.11 0.59
N PHE A 30 8.04 -12.66 -0.25
CA PHE A 30 9.07 -13.60 0.19
C PHE A 30 9.95 -12.99 1.28
N PHE A 31 10.45 -11.77 1.08
CA PHE A 31 11.29 -11.11 2.10
C PHE A 31 10.53 -10.84 3.40
N ALA A 32 9.28 -10.38 3.32
CA ALA A 32 8.45 -10.16 4.51
C ALA A 32 8.14 -11.46 5.26
N ASP A 33 7.83 -12.54 4.53
CA ASP A 33 7.56 -13.87 5.11
C ASP A 33 8.81 -14.39 5.86
N VAL A 34 9.99 -14.26 5.27
CA VAL A 34 11.26 -14.70 5.87
C VAL A 34 11.64 -13.84 7.07
N PHE A 35 11.56 -12.51 6.96
CA PHE A 35 12.00 -11.59 8.00
C PHE A 35 11.13 -11.64 9.26
N PHE A 36 9.81 -11.71 9.09
CA PHE A 36 8.88 -11.71 10.23
C PHE A 36 8.52 -13.11 10.73
N ALA A 37 8.69 -14.16 9.92
CA ALA A 37 8.39 -15.55 10.27
C ALA A 37 7.01 -15.69 10.96
N ARG A 38 6.98 -16.09 12.25
CA ARG A 38 5.74 -16.27 13.05
C ARG A 38 5.28 -15.02 13.83
N ARG A 39 5.94 -13.87 13.66
CA ARG A 39 5.61 -12.62 14.38
C ARG A 39 4.49 -11.84 13.67
N TYR A 40 3.33 -12.47 13.51
CA TYR A 40 2.24 -11.96 12.67
C TYR A 40 1.75 -10.55 13.06
N GLY A 41 1.65 -10.23 14.36
CA GLY A 41 1.25 -8.89 14.81
C GLY A 41 2.27 -7.80 14.44
N HIS A 42 3.55 -8.07 14.66
CA HIS A 42 4.63 -7.13 14.29
C HIS A 42 4.74 -6.97 12.77
N ARG A 43 4.55 -8.07 12.03
CA ARG A 43 4.47 -8.05 10.56
C ARG A 43 3.35 -7.15 10.09
N ALA A 44 2.13 -7.33 10.62
CA ALA A 44 0.97 -6.54 10.24
C ALA A 44 1.25 -5.06 10.48
N VAL A 45 1.69 -4.68 11.69
CA VAL A 45 2.03 -3.29 12.02
C VAL A 45 3.00 -2.67 10.99
N VAL A 46 4.09 -3.36 10.63
CA VAL A 46 5.02 -2.82 9.64
C VAL A 46 4.39 -2.75 8.24
N LEU A 47 3.66 -3.78 7.82
CA LEU A 47 3.04 -3.81 6.48
C LEU A 47 1.95 -2.75 6.32
N GLU A 48 1.09 -2.54 7.32
CA GLU A 48 0.04 -1.51 7.27
C GLU A 48 0.63 -0.10 7.14
N THR A 49 1.80 0.18 7.76
CA THR A 49 2.47 1.48 7.61
C THR A 49 2.95 1.77 6.20
N VAL A 50 3.20 0.72 5.41
CA VAL A 50 3.58 0.81 3.99
C VAL A 50 2.34 0.75 3.10
N ALA A 51 1.31 -0.02 3.47
CA ALA A 51 0.07 -0.15 2.72
C ALA A 51 -0.71 1.17 2.60
N ALA A 52 -0.61 2.07 3.59
CA ALA A 52 -1.21 3.39 3.53
C ALA A 52 -0.52 4.38 2.56
N VAL A 53 0.72 4.09 2.12
CA VAL A 53 1.54 5.03 1.33
C VAL A 53 1.04 5.23 -0.11
N PRO A 54 0.70 4.19 -0.90
CA PRO A 54 0.28 4.33 -2.29
C PRO A 54 -0.95 5.24 -2.46
N GLY A 55 -2.00 5.02 -1.66
CA GLY A 55 -3.23 5.83 -1.71
C GLY A 55 -2.96 7.31 -1.42
N MET A 56 -2.12 7.60 -0.42
CA MET A 56 -1.73 8.98 -0.09
C MET A 56 -0.94 9.64 -1.23
N VAL A 57 0.05 8.94 -1.80
CA VAL A 57 0.88 9.45 -2.90
C VAL A 57 0.05 9.67 -4.16
N GLY A 58 -0.75 8.68 -4.55
CA GLY A 58 -1.63 8.75 -5.71
C GLY A 58 -2.66 9.88 -5.55
N GLY A 59 -3.32 9.96 -4.39
CA GLY A 59 -4.28 11.02 -4.08
C GLY A 59 -3.67 12.41 -4.15
N ALA A 60 -2.48 12.60 -3.59
CA ALA A 60 -1.77 13.89 -3.64
C ALA A 60 -1.37 14.28 -5.07
N LEU A 61 -0.82 13.35 -5.85
CA LEU A 61 -0.41 13.61 -7.23
C LEU A 61 -1.62 13.89 -8.14
N GLN A 62 -2.70 13.14 -7.98
CA GLN A 62 -3.94 13.33 -8.70
C GLN A 62 -4.60 14.67 -8.33
N HIS A 63 -4.58 15.04 -7.05
CA HIS A 63 -5.03 16.35 -6.58
C HIS A 63 -4.27 17.49 -7.25
N LEU A 64 -2.93 17.45 -7.22
CA LEU A 64 -2.11 18.46 -7.88
C LEU A 64 -2.31 18.48 -9.40
N ARG A 65 -2.55 17.32 -10.03
CA ARG A 65 -2.88 17.24 -11.46
C ARG A 65 -4.20 17.93 -11.77
N SER A 66 -5.27 17.64 -11.02
CA SER A 66 -6.58 18.28 -11.15
C SER A 66 -6.47 19.80 -11.01
N LEU A 67 -5.72 20.29 -10.02
CA LEU A 67 -5.48 21.73 -9.85
C LEU A 67 -4.75 22.36 -11.04
N ARG A 68 -3.68 21.74 -11.56
CA ARG A 68 -2.93 22.28 -12.69
C ARG A 68 -3.71 22.29 -14.01
N HIS A 69 -4.70 21.40 -14.17
CA HIS A 69 -5.54 21.33 -15.37
C HIS A 69 -6.89 22.03 -15.21
N LEU A 70 -7.23 22.49 -13.98
CA LEU A 70 -8.52 23.09 -13.65
C LEU A 70 -9.71 22.16 -13.97
N GLU A 71 -9.53 20.85 -13.75
CA GLU A 71 -10.50 19.81 -14.06
C GLU A 71 -11.01 19.12 -12.79
N GLY A 72 -12.27 18.67 -12.81
CA GLY A 72 -12.81 17.83 -11.75
C GLY A 72 -12.20 16.42 -11.79
N ASP A 73 -12.04 15.82 -10.61
CA ASP A 73 -11.35 14.55 -10.45
C ASP A 73 -12.27 13.31 -10.48
N ARG A 74 -13.60 13.50 -10.52
CA ARG A 74 -14.60 12.40 -10.54
C ARG A 74 -14.54 11.44 -9.33
N GLY A 75 -13.96 11.88 -8.22
CA GLY A 75 -13.98 11.18 -6.92
C GLY A 75 -12.76 10.31 -6.62
N TRP A 76 -11.78 10.21 -7.52
CA TRP A 76 -10.60 9.37 -7.35
C TRP A 76 -9.69 9.79 -6.19
N ILE A 77 -9.46 11.09 -5.99
CA ILE A 77 -8.70 11.64 -4.86
C ILE A 77 -9.33 11.18 -3.55
N GLN A 78 -10.65 11.28 -3.43
CA GLN A 78 -11.33 10.85 -2.22
C GLN A 78 -11.18 9.33 -2.02
N THR A 79 -11.40 8.52 -3.06
CA THR A 79 -11.23 7.07 -2.97
C THR A 79 -9.81 6.67 -2.52
N LEU A 80 -8.78 7.31 -3.07
CA LEU A 80 -7.38 7.02 -2.72
C LEU A 80 -7.01 7.47 -1.31
N LEU A 81 -7.54 8.62 -0.85
CA LEU A 81 -7.34 9.09 0.52
C LEU A 81 -8.11 8.23 1.53
N ASP A 82 -9.32 7.78 1.18
CA ASP A 82 -10.12 6.86 1.99
C ASP A 82 -9.43 5.49 2.12
N GLU A 83 -8.78 5.00 1.06
CA GLU A 83 -7.97 3.77 1.12
C GLU A 83 -6.75 3.95 2.05
N ALA A 84 -6.01 5.06 1.92
CA ALA A 84 -4.88 5.34 2.81
C ALA A 84 -5.31 5.47 4.28
N GLU A 85 -6.46 6.09 4.53
CA GLU A 85 -7.06 6.19 5.85
C GLU A 85 -7.53 4.83 6.37
N ASN A 86 -8.06 3.96 5.51
CA ASN A 86 -8.45 2.60 5.85
C ASN A 86 -7.26 1.79 6.38
N GLU A 87 -6.13 1.79 5.66
CA GLU A 87 -4.92 1.10 6.11
C GLU A 87 -4.34 1.73 7.39
N ARG A 88 -4.49 3.04 7.58
CA ARG A 88 -4.14 3.70 8.86
C ARG A 88 -5.03 3.21 10.01
N MET A 89 -6.32 2.97 9.78
CA MET A 89 -7.21 2.38 10.78
C MET A 89 -6.84 0.92 11.10
N HIS A 90 -6.45 0.13 10.09
CA HIS A 90 -5.90 -1.21 10.29
C HIS A 90 -4.67 -1.17 11.20
N LEU A 91 -3.71 -0.27 10.92
CA LEU A 91 -2.53 -0.06 11.75
C LEU A 91 -2.91 0.25 13.20
N MET A 92 -3.80 1.21 13.43
CA MET A 92 -4.23 1.59 14.78
C MET A 92 -4.84 0.40 15.53
N THR A 93 -5.59 -0.45 14.83
CA THR A 93 -6.14 -1.69 15.39
C THR A 93 -5.03 -2.67 15.77
N PHE A 94 -4.04 -2.89 14.91
CA PHE A 94 -2.93 -3.81 15.23
C PHE A 94 -2.01 -3.30 16.34
N LEU A 95 -1.87 -1.99 16.51
CA LEU A 95 -1.10 -1.42 17.62
C LEU A 95 -1.67 -1.79 19.00
N HIS A 96 -2.98 -2.04 19.11
CA HIS A 96 -3.57 -2.55 20.35
C HIS A 96 -3.11 -3.98 20.67
N ILE A 97 -2.66 -4.75 19.67
CA ILE A 97 -2.26 -6.16 19.80
C ILE A 97 -0.74 -6.29 19.90
N ALA A 98 0.01 -5.55 19.08
CA ALA A 98 1.47 -5.64 18.99
C ALA A 98 2.09 -4.25 18.91
N GLN A 99 2.84 -3.87 19.95
CA GLN A 99 3.58 -2.62 19.96
C GLN A 99 4.93 -2.80 19.24
N PRO A 100 5.28 -1.90 18.29
CA PRO A 100 6.53 -2.02 17.57
C PRO A 100 7.72 -1.61 18.46
N SER A 101 8.77 -2.42 18.39
CA SER A 101 10.07 -2.14 19.01
C SER A 101 10.76 -0.93 18.38
N ALA A 102 11.81 -0.40 19.03
CA ALA A 102 12.60 0.70 18.47
C ALA A 102 13.21 0.37 17.09
N PHE A 103 13.65 -0.88 16.91
CA PHE A 103 14.15 -1.37 15.63
C PHE A 103 13.06 -1.41 14.55
N GLU A 104 11.86 -1.89 14.87
CA GLU A 104 10.73 -1.90 13.94
C GLU A 104 10.29 -0.47 13.58
N ARG A 105 10.34 0.47 14.52
CA ARG A 105 10.07 1.89 14.25
C ARG A 105 11.10 2.49 13.28
N LEU A 106 12.38 2.18 13.45
CA LEU A 106 13.41 2.57 12.48
C LEU A 106 13.14 1.95 11.10
N LEU A 107 12.80 0.67 11.06
CA LEU A 107 12.44 -0.03 9.82
C LEU A 107 11.25 0.64 9.12
N ILE A 108 10.21 1.04 9.87
CA ILE A 108 9.04 1.75 9.34
C ILE A 108 9.47 3.05 8.66
N VAL A 109 10.30 3.88 9.32
CA VAL A 109 10.77 5.15 8.74
C VAL A 109 11.56 4.92 7.45
N LEU A 110 12.46 3.94 7.44
CA LEU A 110 13.25 3.60 6.26
C LEU A 110 12.37 3.06 5.12
N ALA A 111 11.46 2.15 5.43
CA ALA A 111 10.53 1.58 4.47
C ALA A 111 9.62 2.66 3.87
N GLN A 112 9.03 3.52 4.70
CA GLN A 112 8.22 4.64 4.23
C GLN A 112 9.03 5.57 3.32
N GLY A 113 10.28 5.89 3.67
CA GLY A 113 11.16 6.68 2.82
C GLY A 113 11.37 6.04 1.43
N VAL A 114 11.65 4.74 1.38
CA VAL A 114 11.83 4.01 0.11
C VAL A 114 10.53 3.95 -0.68
N PHE A 115 9.45 3.43 -0.07
CA PHE A 115 8.18 3.21 -0.75
C PHE A 115 7.52 4.51 -1.20
N TYR A 116 7.57 5.58 -0.41
CA TYR A 116 7.06 6.89 -0.82
C TYR A 116 7.73 7.37 -2.09
N ASN A 117 9.07 7.37 -2.13
CA ASN A 117 9.81 7.82 -3.31
C ASN A 117 9.59 6.90 -4.52
N CYS A 118 9.55 5.59 -4.31
CA CYS A 118 9.24 4.63 -5.37
C CYS A 118 7.84 4.87 -5.97
N PHE A 119 6.80 4.96 -5.14
CA PHE A 119 5.44 5.20 -5.61
C PHE A 119 5.28 6.59 -6.22
N PHE A 120 5.95 7.61 -5.68
CA PHE A 120 5.92 8.96 -6.24
C PHE A 120 6.48 8.97 -7.66
N LEU A 121 7.66 8.38 -7.88
CA LEU A 121 8.24 8.26 -9.21
C LEU A 121 7.40 7.38 -10.13
N LEU A 122 6.88 6.27 -9.63
CA LEU A 122 6.05 5.35 -10.40
C LEU A 122 4.76 6.05 -10.90
N TYR A 123 4.04 6.76 -10.03
CA TYR A 123 2.84 7.52 -10.42
C TYR A 123 3.13 8.68 -11.38
N LEU A 124 4.34 9.25 -11.36
CA LEU A 124 4.72 10.27 -12.34
C LEU A 124 5.00 9.67 -13.74
N ILE A 125 5.55 8.46 -13.79
CA ILE A 125 5.97 7.81 -15.05
C ILE A 125 4.83 6.96 -15.65
N SER A 126 4.09 6.27 -14.80
CA SER A 126 3.04 5.30 -15.16
C SER A 126 1.90 5.36 -14.12
N PRO A 127 1.09 6.44 -14.13
CA PRO A 127 -0.07 6.61 -13.25
C PRO A 127 -1.17 5.58 -13.48
#